data_AF-A0A8K0CDN2-F1
#
_entry.id   AF-A0A8K0CDN2-F1
#
_cell.length_a   1.000
_cell.length_b   1.000
_cell.length_c   1.000
_cell.angle_alpha   90.00
_cell.angle_beta   90.00
_cell.angle_gamma   90.00
#
_symmetry.space_group_name_H-M   'P 1'
#
loop_
_entity.id
_entity.type
_entity.pdbx_description
1 polymer ?
#
loop_
_entity_poly.entity_id
_entity_poly.type
_entity_poly.pdbx_seq_one_letter_code
_entity_poly.pdbx_strand_id
1 'polypeptide(L)'
;METSPEIVDPPYTTPVGITTDCFTRCNTSADYVITVMKPTIKDITYKTNLYTTQRNKALNLKEEKFLSFIDLPRVSNTMSRNISQEILGNLHANDNTKSAKGSTDNIYKIRQLEKTLNKQFANSILVQENYQLTKQSYYSKADLV
;
A
#
# COMPACT_ATOMS: atom_id res chain seq x y z
N MET A 1 -8.39 -23.17 24.56
CA MET A 1 -9.04 -21.85 24.51
C MET A 1 -8.19 -20.98 23.59
N GLU A 2 -8.53 -20.90 22.31
CA GLU A 2 -7.89 -19.94 21.41
C GLU A 2 -8.45 -18.56 21.73
N THR A 3 -7.60 -17.68 22.25
CA THR A 3 -7.91 -16.27 22.41
C THR A 3 -7.97 -15.63 21.03
N SER A 4 -9.16 -15.13 20.66
CA SER A 4 -9.36 -14.28 19.48
C SER A 4 -8.32 -13.15 19.48
N PRO A 5 -7.67 -12.83 18.34
CA PRO A 5 -6.76 -11.70 18.27
C PRO A 5 -7.52 -10.43 18.64
N GLU A 6 -6.96 -9.70 19.61
CA GLU A 6 -7.46 -8.39 20.02
C GLU A 6 -7.41 -7.45 18.82
N ILE A 7 -8.59 -7.01 18.36
CA ILE A 7 -8.69 -6.02 17.30
C ILE A 7 -8.27 -4.70 17.92
N VAL A 8 -6.99 -4.33 17.71
CA VAL A 8 -6.50 -3.00 18.10
C VAL A 8 -7.19 -2.00 17.20
N ASP A 9 -8.07 -1.18 17.78
CA ASP A 9 -8.77 -0.13 17.05
C ASP A 9 -7.74 0.74 16.33
N PRO A 10 -7.87 0.94 15.00
CA PRO A 10 -7.10 1.98 14.33
C PRO A 10 -7.43 3.33 15.01
N PRO A 11 -6.43 4.21 15.19
CA PRO A 11 -6.53 5.41 16.03
C PRO A 11 -7.33 6.52 15.35
N TYR A 12 -8.58 6.26 15.00
CA TYR A 12 -9.50 7.18 14.37
C TYR A 12 -10.26 7.99 15.42
N THR A 13 -9.54 8.69 16.31
CA THR A 13 -10.11 9.19 17.57
C THR A 13 -10.52 10.68 17.58
N THR A 14 -10.56 11.42 16.45
CA THR A 14 -11.22 12.76 16.27
C THR A 14 -10.77 13.48 14.98
N PRO A 15 -11.43 14.56 14.47
CA PRO A 15 -12.74 15.17 14.77
C PRO A 15 -13.77 15.06 13.61
N VAL A 16 -15.02 15.47 13.84
CA VAL A 16 -16.13 15.51 12.86
C VAL A 16 -16.02 16.72 11.92
N GLY A 17 -16.15 16.55 10.59
CA GLY A 17 -16.09 17.65 9.61
C GLY A 17 -15.69 17.23 8.19
N ILE A 18 -15.26 18.19 7.35
CA ILE A 18 -14.57 17.93 6.06
C ILE A 18 -13.07 18.17 6.29
N THR A 19 -12.21 17.17 6.04
CA THR A 19 -10.76 17.37 5.95
C THR A 19 -10.45 18.14 4.66
N THR A 20 -10.57 19.46 4.67
CA THR A 20 -10.32 20.26 3.45
C THR A 20 -8.86 20.19 3.03
N ASP A 21 -7.94 20.03 3.97
CA ASP A 21 -6.49 20.12 3.73
C ASP A 21 -5.97 19.09 2.72
N CYS A 22 -6.45 17.85 2.77
CA CYS A 22 -6.08 16.82 1.79
C CYS A 22 -6.68 17.05 0.39
N PHE A 23 -7.70 17.90 0.27
CA PHE A 23 -8.33 18.31 -0.99
C PHE A 23 -7.90 19.69 -1.47
N THR A 24 -7.24 20.53 -0.65
CA THR A 24 -6.90 21.93 -0.98
C THR A 24 -6.14 22.12 -2.29
N ARG A 25 -5.43 21.08 -2.76
CA ARG A 25 -4.63 21.11 -4.00
C ARG A 25 -5.06 20.08 -5.03
N CYS A 26 -6.23 19.46 -4.83
CA CYS A 26 -6.75 18.42 -5.72
C CYS A 26 -7.78 19.03 -6.67
N ASN A 27 -7.49 19.05 -7.97
CA ASN A 27 -8.42 19.50 -9.00
C ASN A 27 -9.25 18.33 -9.56
N THR A 28 -8.75 17.11 -9.39
CA THR A 28 -9.36 15.86 -9.86
C THR A 28 -9.35 14.79 -8.77
N SER A 29 -10.14 13.74 -8.96
CA SER A 29 -10.10 12.55 -8.09
C SER A 29 -8.74 11.84 -8.14
N ALA A 30 -8.04 11.90 -9.27
CA ALA A 30 -6.69 11.37 -9.42
C ALA A 30 -5.68 12.12 -8.54
N ASP A 31 -5.78 13.45 -8.44
CA ASP A 31 -4.91 14.26 -7.59
C ASP A 31 -5.02 13.85 -6.11
N TYR A 32 -6.24 13.54 -5.66
CA TYR A 32 -6.47 13.03 -4.31
C TYR A 32 -5.81 11.67 -4.08
N VAL A 33 -6.06 10.71 -4.98
CA VAL A 33 -5.48 9.35 -4.87
C VAL A 33 -3.95 9.43 -4.88
N ILE A 34 -3.36 10.24 -5.78
CA ILE A 34 -1.92 10.44 -5.85
C ILE A 34 -1.41 11.07 -4.55
N THR A 35 -2.09 12.09 -4.02
CA THR A 35 -1.68 12.78 -2.78
C THR A 35 -1.67 11.84 -1.59
N VAL A 36 -2.73 11.06 -1.39
CA VAL A 36 -2.84 10.09 -0.28
C VAL A 36 -1.85 8.94 -0.45
N MET A 37 -1.65 8.44 -1.67
CA MET A 37 -0.79 7.29 -1.94
C MET A 37 0.69 7.64 -2.09
N LYS A 38 1.05 8.92 -2.22
CA LYS A 38 2.43 9.36 -2.51
C LYS A 38 3.49 8.77 -1.56
N PRO A 39 3.30 8.76 -0.22
CA PRO A 39 4.27 8.15 0.68
C PRO A 39 4.43 6.65 0.42
N THR A 40 3.33 5.96 0.13
CA THR A 40 3.32 4.53 -0.20
C THR A 40 4.01 4.24 -1.53
N ILE A 41 3.75 5.03 -2.56
CA ILE A 41 4.39 4.93 -3.88
C ILE A 41 5.90 5.05 -3.76
N LYS A 42 6.37 6.07 -3.02
CA LYS A 42 7.80 6.30 -2.78
C LYS A 42 8.44 5.13 -2.04
N ASP A 43 7.79 4.63 -1.00
CA ASP A 43 8.28 3.53 -0.19
C ASP A 43 8.37 2.20 -0.98
N ILE A 44 7.32 1.85 -1.73
CA ILE A 44 7.31 0.66 -2.60
C ILE A 44 8.38 0.77 -3.68
N THR A 45 8.50 1.93 -4.32
CA THR A 45 9.50 2.17 -5.38
C THR A 45 10.91 1.96 -4.84
N TYR A 46 11.20 2.54 -3.67
CA TYR A 46 12.49 2.37 -3.00
C TYR A 46 12.77 0.90 -2.66
N LYS A 47 11.82 0.21 -2.01
CA LYS A 47 12.00 -1.19 -1.57
C LYS A 47 12.10 -2.18 -2.72
N THR A 48 11.36 -1.94 -3.80
CA THR A 48 11.43 -2.73 -5.03
C THR A 48 12.82 -2.60 -5.66
N ASN A 49 13.34 -1.37 -5.78
CA ASN A 49 14.69 -1.16 -6.29
C ASN A 49 15.75 -1.81 -5.38
N LEU A 50 15.64 -1.62 -4.07
CA LEU A 50 16.53 -2.24 -3.08
C LEU A 50 16.56 -3.77 -3.23
N TYR A 51 15.39 -4.40 -3.35
CA TYR A 51 15.27 -5.85 -3.58
C TYR A 51 15.98 -6.29 -4.86
N THR A 52 15.85 -5.53 -5.94
CA THR A 52 16.51 -5.86 -7.22
C THR A 52 18.02 -5.73 -7.13
N THR A 53 18.52 -4.68 -6.47
CA THR A 53 19.96 -4.44 -6.25
C THR A 53 20.58 -5.56 -5.42
N GLN A 54 19.90 -6.03 -4.38
CA GLN A 54 20.32 -7.18 -3.57
C GLN A 54 20.47 -8.48 -4.38
N ARG A 55 19.85 -8.55 -5.56
CA ARG A 55 19.93 -9.68 -6.49
C ARG A 55 20.81 -9.41 -7.70
N ASN A 56 21.68 -8.39 -7.63
CA ASN A 56 22.56 -7.96 -8.71
C ASN A 56 21.79 -7.58 -10.00
N LYS A 57 20.58 -7.03 -9.86
CA LYS A 57 19.77 -6.48 -10.96
C LYS A 57 19.48 -5.00 -10.71
N ALA A 58 19.31 -4.22 -11.77
CA ALA A 58 18.93 -2.80 -11.66
C ALA A 58 17.61 -2.56 -12.39
N LEU A 59 16.49 -2.55 -11.65
CA LEU A 59 15.18 -2.22 -12.22
C LEU A 59 15.03 -0.71 -12.48
N ASN A 60 15.66 0.12 -11.63
CA ASN A 60 15.57 1.58 -11.69
C ASN A 60 14.13 2.09 -11.81
N LEU A 61 13.22 1.48 -11.05
CA LEU A 61 11.82 1.87 -11.00
C LEU A 61 11.71 3.29 -10.47
N LYS A 62 10.96 4.14 -11.18
CA LYS A 62 10.65 5.50 -10.79
C LYS A 62 9.18 5.61 -10.37
N GLU A 63 8.86 6.61 -9.56
CA GLU A 63 7.50 6.84 -9.07
C GLU A 63 6.50 7.02 -10.22
N GLU A 64 6.85 7.78 -11.28
CA GLU A 64 5.95 7.96 -12.44
C GLU A 64 5.67 6.65 -13.19
N LYS A 65 6.68 5.78 -13.25
CA LYS A 65 6.57 4.48 -13.92
C LYS A 65 5.78 3.48 -13.06
N PHE A 66 5.91 3.57 -11.74
CA PHE A 66 5.09 2.79 -10.81
C PHE A 66 3.63 3.25 -10.82
N LEU A 67 3.38 4.56 -10.88
CA LEU A 67 2.04 5.14 -11.06
C LEU A 67 1.38 4.62 -12.35
N SER A 68 2.13 4.65 -13.47
CA SER A 68 1.69 4.07 -14.74
C SER A 68 1.38 2.57 -14.62
N PHE A 69 2.17 1.84 -13.81
CA PHE A 69 1.97 0.42 -13.56
C PHE A 69 0.73 0.11 -12.71
N ILE A 70 0.42 0.89 -11.68
CA ILE A 70 -0.79 0.64 -10.86
C ILE A 70 -2.08 1.06 -11.58
N ASP A 71 -1.97 1.94 -12.58
CA ASP A 71 -3.06 2.31 -13.49
C ASP A 71 -3.33 1.23 -14.56
N LEU A 72 -2.36 0.32 -14.80
CA LEU A 72 -2.44 -0.73 -15.83
C LEU A 72 -3.59 -1.72 -15.77
N PRO A 73 -4.18 -2.10 -14.62
CA PRO A 73 -5.27 -3.08 -14.64
C PRO A 73 -6.43 -2.65 -15.56
N ARG A 74 -6.47 -1.39 -16.01
CA ARG A 74 -7.53 -0.82 -16.86
C ARG A 74 -7.09 -0.27 -18.23
N VAL A 75 -5.79 -0.15 -18.56
CA VAL A 75 -5.35 0.53 -19.81
C VAL A 75 -4.16 -0.18 -20.49
N SER A 76 -4.38 -0.78 -21.66
CA SER A 76 -3.38 -1.59 -22.40
C SER A 76 -2.28 -0.79 -23.10
N ASN A 77 -2.41 0.53 -23.20
CA ASN A 77 -1.51 1.39 -23.99
C ASN A 77 -0.50 2.16 -23.14
N THR A 78 -0.55 2.04 -21.81
CA THR A 78 0.28 2.84 -20.90
C THR A 78 1.72 2.31 -20.79
N MET A 79 1.92 0.98 -20.86
CA MET A 79 3.26 0.38 -20.93
C MET A 79 3.25 -1.00 -21.57
N SER A 80 4.41 -1.46 -22.06
CA SER A 80 4.52 -2.78 -22.66
C SER A 80 4.37 -3.90 -21.63
N ARG A 81 3.85 -5.06 -22.07
CA ARG A 81 3.66 -6.26 -21.25
C ARG A 81 4.95 -6.69 -20.54
N ASN A 82 6.09 -6.64 -21.24
CA ASN A 82 7.38 -7.06 -20.68
C ASN A 82 7.76 -6.18 -19.48
N ILE A 83 7.58 -4.87 -19.57
CA ILE A 83 7.89 -3.95 -18.47
C ILE A 83 6.93 -4.17 -17.30
N SER A 84 5.63 -4.35 -17.57
CA SER A 84 4.65 -4.67 -16.53
C SER A 84 5.02 -5.94 -15.76
N GLN A 85 5.37 -7.01 -16.47
CA GLN A 85 5.79 -8.27 -15.87
C GLN A 85 7.11 -8.14 -15.09
N GLU A 86 8.05 -7.34 -15.59
CA GLU A 86 9.31 -7.08 -14.90
C GLU A 86 9.07 -6.35 -13.56
N ILE A 87 8.20 -5.33 -13.54
CA ILE A 87 7.82 -4.65 -12.29
C ILE A 87 7.10 -5.61 -11.35
N LEU A 88 6.09 -6.33 -11.85
CA LEU A 88 5.30 -7.26 -11.04
C LEU A 88 6.17 -8.36 -10.42
N GLY A 89 7.10 -8.94 -11.18
CA GLY A 89 7.97 -10.02 -10.72
C GLY A 89 9.01 -9.60 -9.68
N ASN A 90 9.24 -8.30 -9.49
CA ASN A 90 10.20 -7.76 -8.53
C ASN A 90 9.55 -6.90 -7.44
N LEU A 91 8.24 -6.68 -7.49
CA LEU A 91 7.51 -5.81 -6.58
C LEU A 91 7.73 -6.23 -5.12
N HIS A 92 8.17 -5.30 -4.28
CA HIS A 92 8.53 -5.62 -2.90
C HIS A 92 8.12 -4.51 -1.92
N ALA A 93 7.50 -4.90 -0.80
CA ALA A 93 6.93 -4.00 0.20
C ALA A 93 7.68 -3.99 1.54
N ASN A 94 8.76 -4.76 1.65
CA ASN A 94 9.56 -4.90 2.86
C ASN A 94 11.05 -4.66 2.59
N ASP A 95 11.81 -4.30 3.61
CA ASP A 95 13.27 -4.34 3.55
C ASP A 95 13.76 -5.67 4.12
N ASN A 96 14.27 -6.55 3.25
CA ASN A 96 14.73 -7.87 3.66
C ASN A 96 15.94 -7.83 4.60
N THR A 97 16.68 -6.72 4.65
CA THR A 97 17.81 -6.56 5.59
C THR A 97 17.35 -6.28 7.01
N LYS A 98 16.12 -5.75 7.17
CA LYS A 98 15.50 -5.39 8.46
C LYS A 98 14.49 -6.42 8.93
N SER A 99 14.37 -7.55 8.21
CA SER A 99 13.48 -8.63 8.61
C SER A 99 14.06 -9.27 9.86
N ALA A 100 13.38 -9.06 10.99
CA ALA A 100 13.79 -9.70 12.24
C ALA A 100 13.72 -11.22 12.06
N LYS A 101 14.88 -11.89 12.01
CA LYS A 101 14.93 -13.35 12.12
C LYS A 101 14.18 -13.73 13.40
N GLY A 102 13.09 -14.50 13.26
CA GLY A 102 12.23 -14.87 14.38
C GLY A 102 11.04 -13.94 14.65
N SER A 103 10.67 -13.04 13.73
CA SER A 103 9.41 -12.30 13.85
C SER A 103 8.21 -13.27 13.87
N THR A 104 7.33 -13.09 14.86
CA THR A 104 6.03 -13.79 14.97
C THR A 104 4.93 -13.12 14.14
N ASP A 105 5.21 -11.99 13.49
CA ASP A 105 4.24 -11.28 12.65
C ASP A 105 4.10 -11.98 11.30
N ASN A 106 3.04 -12.76 11.13
CA ASN A 106 2.76 -13.53 9.91
C ASN A 106 2.69 -12.67 8.64
N ILE A 107 2.40 -11.36 8.75
CA ILE A 107 2.31 -10.44 7.62
C ILE A 107 3.46 -9.42 7.57
N TYR A 108 4.59 -9.70 8.23
CA TYR A 108 5.74 -8.78 8.30
C TYR A 108 6.20 -8.24 6.94
N LYS A 109 6.04 -9.02 5.87
CA LYS A 109 6.39 -8.64 4.48
C LYS A 109 5.57 -7.47 3.94
N ILE A 110 4.37 -7.21 4.49
CA ILE A 110 3.49 -6.12 4.09
C ILE A 110 3.15 -5.18 5.26
N ARG A 111 3.57 -5.48 6.48
CA ARG A 111 3.20 -4.72 7.68
C ARG A 111 3.53 -3.22 7.58
N GLN A 112 4.68 -2.88 7.01
CA GLN A 112 5.06 -1.47 6.83
C GLN A 112 4.19 -0.76 5.80
N LEU A 113 3.80 -1.46 4.74
CA LEU A 113 2.86 -0.95 3.74
C LEU A 113 1.49 -0.71 4.37
N GLU A 114 0.95 -1.67 5.12
CA GLU A 114 -0.31 -1.56 5.85
C GLU A 114 -0.29 -0.37 6.82
N LYS A 115 0.73 -0.27 7.68
CA LYS A 115 0.86 0.85 8.63
C LYS A 115 0.91 2.21 7.92
N THR A 116 1.65 2.29 6.80
CA THR A 116 1.76 3.53 6.02
C THR A 116 0.40 3.91 5.44
N LEU A 117 -0.29 2.96 4.80
CA LEU A 117 -1.60 3.18 4.21
C LEU A 117 -2.64 3.58 5.26
N ASN A 118 -2.75 2.84 6.36
CA ASN A 118 -3.70 3.14 7.44
C ASN A 118 -3.47 4.54 8.00
N LYS A 119 -2.20 4.94 8.18
CA LYS A 119 -1.86 6.30 8.62
C LYS A 119 -2.28 7.37 7.60
N GLN A 120 -2.06 7.14 6.30
CA GLN A 120 -2.48 8.08 5.27
C GLN A 120 -4.00 8.21 5.23
N PHE A 121 -4.73 7.09 5.27
CA PHE A 121 -6.18 7.10 5.25
C PHE A 121 -6.77 7.75 6.50
N ALA A 122 -6.25 7.44 7.69
CA ALA A 122 -6.63 8.09 8.95
C ALA A 122 -6.48 9.61 8.92
N ASN A 123 -5.42 10.11 8.28
CA ASN A 123 -5.19 11.55 8.16
C ASN A 123 -6.05 12.20 7.06
N SER A 124 -6.56 11.41 6.12
CA SER A 124 -7.35 11.91 4.98
C SER A 124 -8.86 11.86 5.22
N ILE A 125 -9.34 10.97 6.10
CA ILE A 125 -10.75 10.69 6.33
C ILE A 125 -11.10 11.03 7.78
N LEU A 126 -12.19 11.76 7.96
CA LEU A 126 -12.81 11.97 9.27
C LEU A 126 -13.82 10.86 9.55
N VAL A 127 -13.76 10.27 10.74
CA VAL A 127 -14.68 9.21 11.13
C VAL A 127 -15.99 9.81 11.61
N GLN A 128 -17.08 9.39 10.98
CA GLN A 128 -18.43 9.79 11.34
C GLN A 128 -18.87 9.06 12.63
N GLU A 129 -19.74 9.69 13.42
CA GLU A 129 -20.25 9.16 14.70
C GLU A 129 -20.93 7.79 14.58
N ASN A 130 -21.37 7.38 13.38
CA ASN A 130 -22.09 6.13 13.12
C ASN A 130 -21.30 5.11 12.27
N TYR A 131 -19.98 5.00 12.46
CA TYR A 131 -19.18 4.04 11.69
C TYR A 131 -19.59 2.59 11.98
N GLN A 132 -19.55 1.77 10.93
CA GLN A 132 -19.88 0.34 11.02
C GLN A 132 -18.61 -0.47 10.80
N LEU A 133 -18.31 -1.36 11.75
CA LEU A 133 -17.26 -2.35 11.58
C LEU A 133 -17.81 -3.53 10.80
N THR A 134 -17.23 -3.77 9.62
CA THR A 134 -17.57 -4.91 8.78
C THR A 134 -16.32 -5.71 8.46
N LYS A 135 -16.48 -7.03 8.31
CA LYS A 135 -15.38 -7.91 7.92
C LYS A 135 -15.39 -8.09 6.40
N GLN A 136 -14.27 -7.79 5.76
CA GLN A 136 -14.03 -8.13 4.37
C GLN A 136 -13.00 -9.26 4.29
N SER A 137 -13.33 -10.31 3.55
CA SER A 137 -12.42 -11.43 3.29
C SER A 137 -11.80 -11.27 1.91
N TYR A 138 -10.50 -11.52 1.80
CA TYR A 138 -9.76 -11.60 0.55
C TYR A 138 -9.29 -13.03 0.37
N TYR A 139 -9.45 -13.57 -0.84
CA TYR A 139 -9.07 -14.94 -1.16
C TYR A 139 -7.89 -14.96 -2.11
N SER A 140 -6.91 -15.80 -1.82
CA SER A 140 -5.88 -16.22 -2.76
C SER A 140 -6.25 -17.59 -3.33
N LYS A 141 -5.76 -17.90 -4.53
CA LYS A 141 -5.95 -19.24 -5.12
C LYS A 141 -5.35 -20.36 -4.25
N ALA A 142 -4.40 -20.05 -3.36
CA ALA A 142 -3.83 -21.01 -2.42
C ALA A 142 -4.80 -21.37 -1.28
N ASP A 143 -5.82 -20.56 -1.04
CA ASP A 143 -6.85 -20.79 0.00
C ASP A 143 -8.02 -21.65 -0.50
N LEU A 144 -7.99 -22.05 -1.78
CA LEU A 144 -9.06 -22.79 -2.46
C LEU A 144 -8.69 -24.26 -2.75
N VAL A 145 -7.59 -24.75 -2.17
CA VAL A 145 -7.07 -26.13 -2.32
C VAL A 145 -7.12 -26.84 -0.99
#